data_AF-A0A928NXL1-F1
#
_entry.id   AF-A0A928NXL1-F1
#
_cell.length_a   1.000
_cell.length_b   1.000
_cell.length_c   1.000
_cell.angle_alpha   90.00
_cell.angle_beta   90.00
_cell.angle_gamma   90.00
#
_symmetry.space_group_name_H-M   'P 1'
#
loop_
_entity.id
_entity.type
_entity.pdbx_description
1 polymer ?
#
loop_
_entity_poly.entity_id
_entity_poly.type
_entity_poly.pdbx_seq_one_letter_code
_entity_poly.pdbx_strand_id
1 'polypeptide(L)'
;MKNYKANINYFKKWEGLKSLGLGMLIVGFGSIWLARSFLMYFGGISLLAAGAVLFLIGNINRSTEEEIRAEIARRSEGIDFPEVESERHFYKRVPEKQEILDFSGFSFSEGLWFKKMKNGSICSSEYLVAKMLLLTDAFYVKKRKFSLISDEKEEETLEIPLAKVEDVTVLRESKTFSCGSKSFPVKLCHLVITFEGGKTLCLPMADDVYVDELAARLKKAVMAERGE
;
A
#
# COMPACT_ATOMS: atom_id res chain seq x y z
N MET A 1 -17.66 -8.59 -6.67
CA MET A 1 -18.01 -9.03 -5.30
C MET A 1 -16.75 -8.89 -4.44
N LYS A 2 -16.75 -8.03 -3.41
CA LYS A 2 -15.56 -7.70 -2.63
C LYS A 2 -15.10 -8.93 -1.83
N ASN A 3 -13.88 -9.41 -2.06
CA ASN A 3 -13.38 -10.65 -1.46
C ASN A 3 -12.48 -10.38 -0.24
N TYR A 4 -12.98 -9.61 0.73
CA TYR A 4 -12.22 -9.22 1.93
C TYR A 4 -11.68 -10.43 2.70
N LYS A 5 -12.47 -11.49 2.80
CA LYS A 5 -12.05 -12.76 3.43
C LYS A 5 -10.84 -13.38 2.70
N ALA A 6 -10.79 -13.25 1.38
CA ALA A 6 -9.67 -13.72 0.58
C ALA A 6 -8.42 -12.85 0.74
N ASN A 7 -8.60 -11.53 0.87
CA ASN A 7 -7.50 -10.60 1.17
C ASN A 7 -6.95 -10.83 2.59
N ILE A 8 -7.82 -11.03 3.60
CA ILE A 8 -7.41 -11.40 4.97
C ILE A 8 -6.55 -12.68 4.94
N ASN A 9 -6.99 -13.70 4.20
CA ASN A 9 -6.25 -14.93 4.05
C ASN A 9 -4.93 -14.75 3.29
N TYR A 10 -4.82 -13.78 2.38
CA TYR A 10 -3.56 -13.43 1.73
C TYR A 10 -2.53 -12.94 2.76
N PHE A 11 -2.91 -12.08 3.70
CA PHE A 11 -2.02 -11.58 4.74
C PHE A 11 -1.70 -12.63 5.81
N LYS A 12 -2.69 -13.41 6.26
CA LYS A 12 -2.51 -14.37 7.37
C LYS A 12 -1.89 -15.71 6.99
N LYS A 13 -2.24 -16.27 5.82
CA LYS A 13 -1.83 -17.64 5.47
C LYS A 13 -0.40 -17.69 4.94
N TRP A 14 0.35 -18.67 5.43
CA TRP A 14 1.68 -18.97 4.92
C TRP A 14 1.61 -19.46 3.48
N GLU A 15 2.41 -18.86 2.59
CA GLU A 15 2.51 -19.27 1.18
C GLU A 15 3.08 -20.66 0.98
N GLY A 16 3.92 -21.09 1.91
CA GLY A 16 4.54 -22.42 1.86
C GLY A 16 3.53 -23.56 1.96
N LEU A 17 2.33 -23.36 2.53
CA LEU A 17 1.34 -24.43 2.67
C LEU A 17 0.94 -25.05 1.33
N LYS A 18 0.73 -24.22 0.30
CA LYS A 18 0.35 -24.69 -1.04
C LYS A 18 1.49 -25.46 -1.70
N SER A 19 2.70 -24.89 -1.68
CA SER A 19 3.88 -25.51 -2.29
C SER A 19 4.30 -26.79 -1.56
N LEU A 20 4.20 -26.81 -0.22
CA LEU A 20 4.49 -27.97 0.61
C LEU A 20 3.45 -29.08 0.40
N GLY A 21 2.17 -28.73 0.33
CA GLY A 21 1.11 -29.69 -0.01
C GLY A 21 1.33 -30.31 -1.39
N LEU A 22 1.69 -29.50 -2.40
CA LEU A 22 2.02 -30.00 -3.74
C LEU A 22 3.26 -30.91 -3.74
N GLY A 23 4.30 -30.55 -2.97
CA GLY A 23 5.49 -31.38 -2.82
C GLY A 23 5.18 -32.74 -2.18
N MET A 24 4.36 -32.76 -1.11
CA MET A 24 3.91 -33.99 -0.47
C MET A 24 3.10 -34.88 -1.41
N LEU A 25 2.27 -34.29 -2.27
CA LEU A 25 1.53 -35.04 -3.29
C LEU A 25 2.48 -35.73 -4.27
N ILE A 26 3.47 -35.01 -4.80
CA ILE A 26 4.46 -35.57 -5.74
C ILE A 26 5.25 -36.72 -5.09
N VAL A 27 5.73 -36.53 -3.85
CA VAL A 27 6.46 -37.55 -3.10
C VAL A 27 5.58 -38.76 -2.75
N GLY A 28 4.31 -38.53 -2.43
CA GLY A 28 3.33 -39.58 -2.16
C GLY A 28 3.08 -40.46 -3.40
N PHE A 29 2.90 -39.85 -4.58
CA PHE A 29 2.76 -40.58 -5.83
C PHE A 29 4.02 -41.37 -6.18
N GLY A 30 5.21 -40.77 -6.02
CA GLY A 30 6.48 -41.46 -6.25
C GLY A 30 6.66 -42.67 -5.32
N SER A 31 6.28 -42.53 -4.05
CA SER A 31 6.32 -43.61 -3.06
C SER A 31 5.40 -44.77 -3.41
N ILE A 32 4.19 -44.49 -3.91
CA ILE A 32 3.23 -45.52 -4.34
C ILE A 32 3.73 -46.23 -5.62
N TRP A 33 4.28 -45.47 -6.56
CA TRP A 33 4.77 -46.02 -7.84
C TRP A 33 6.00 -46.92 -7.66
N LEU A 34 6.86 -46.62 -6.70
CA LEU A 34 8.05 -47.40 -6.35
C LEU A 34 7.80 -48.41 -5.21
N ALA A 35 6.55 -48.57 -4.75
CA ALA A 35 6.25 -49.36 -3.57
C ALA A 35 6.61 -50.84 -3.80
N ARG A 36 7.63 -51.31 -3.07
CA ARG A 36 7.99 -52.74 -2.97
C ARG A 36 7.49 -53.38 -1.66
N SER A 37 6.90 -52.59 -0.77
CA SER A 37 6.38 -53.05 0.51
C SER A 37 5.06 -52.35 0.86
N PHE A 38 4.25 -53.04 1.66
CA PHE A 38 2.97 -52.52 2.16
C PHE A 38 3.14 -51.22 2.96
N LEU A 39 4.25 -51.08 3.68
CA LEU A 39 4.59 -49.89 4.47
C LEU A 39 4.84 -48.66 3.57
N MET A 40 5.50 -48.82 2.42
CA MET A 40 5.68 -47.73 1.45
C MET A 40 4.36 -47.30 0.82
N TYR A 41 3.48 -48.27 0.54
CA TYR A 41 2.17 -47.99 -0.04
C TYR A 41 1.27 -47.19 0.92
N PHE A 42 1.15 -47.62 2.19
CA PHE A 42 0.40 -46.89 3.22
C PHE A 42 1.01 -45.53 3.57
N GLY A 43 2.33 -45.46 3.65
CA GLY A 43 3.04 -44.19 3.83
C GLY A 43 2.75 -43.21 2.69
N GLY A 44 2.78 -43.68 1.44
CA GLY A 44 2.48 -42.89 0.25
C GLY A 44 1.04 -42.36 0.24
N ILE A 45 0.04 -43.19 0.56
CA ILE A 45 -1.37 -42.74 0.68
C ILE A 45 -1.52 -41.70 1.78
N SER A 46 -0.88 -41.88 2.93
CA SER A 46 -0.94 -40.91 4.04
C SER A 46 -0.32 -39.57 3.64
N LEU A 47 0.80 -39.59 2.91
CA LEU A 47 1.43 -38.41 2.31
C LEU A 47 0.52 -37.71 1.30
N LEU A 48 -0.19 -38.48 0.46
CA LEU A 48 -1.15 -37.92 -0.49
C LEU A 48 -2.32 -37.24 0.23
N ALA A 49 -2.91 -37.89 1.24
CA ALA A 49 -4.01 -37.33 2.01
C ALA A 49 -3.60 -36.05 2.74
N ALA A 50 -2.45 -36.07 3.44
CA ALA A 50 -1.92 -34.89 4.13
C ALA A 50 -1.56 -33.77 3.14
N GLY A 51 -0.93 -34.11 2.01
CA GLY A 51 -0.59 -33.17 0.94
C GLY A 51 -1.83 -32.51 0.32
N ALA A 52 -2.88 -33.28 0.06
CA ALA A 52 -4.16 -32.79 -0.46
C ALA A 52 -4.81 -31.82 0.53
N VAL A 53 -4.87 -32.17 1.82
CA VAL A 53 -5.42 -31.29 2.87
C VAL A 53 -4.65 -29.98 2.94
N LEU A 54 -3.32 -30.02 2.97
CA LEU A 54 -2.49 -28.82 3.02
C LEU A 54 -2.62 -27.95 1.76
N PHE A 55 -2.68 -28.57 0.58
CA PHE A 55 -2.90 -27.87 -0.68
C PHE A 55 -4.27 -27.16 -0.70
N LEU A 56 -5.33 -27.85 -0.27
CA LEU A 56 -6.66 -27.27 -0.18
C LEU A 56 -6.71 -26.12 0.83
N ILE A 57 -6.19 -26.31 2.05
CA ILE A 57 -6.14 -25.25 3.08
C ILE A 57 -5.36 -24.02 2.57
N GLY A 58 -4.26 -24.26 1.87
CA GLY A 58 -3.43 -23.21 1.26
C GLY A 58 -4.13 -22.44 0.13
N ASN A 59 -5.05 -23.09 -0.59
CA ASN A 59 -5.73 -22.53 -1.76
C ASN A 59 -7.14 -21.97 -1.48
N ILE A 60 -7.81 -22.40 -0.40
CA ILE A 60 -9.18 -21.97 -0.09
C ILE A 60 -9.23 -20.47 0.20
N ASN A 61 -10.06 -19.76 -0.59
CA ASN A 61 -10.44 -18.36 -0.43
C ASN A 61 -9.25 -17.48 -0.10
N ARG A 62 -8.24 -17.45 -0.97
CA ARG A 62 -7.06 -16.63 -0.77
C ARG A 62 -6.80 -15.85 -2.06
N SER A 63 -6.70 -14.54 -1.94
CA SER A 63 -6.40 -13.70 -3.10
C SER A 63 -4.98 -13.94 -3.58
N THR A 64 -4.78 -13.89 -4.89
CA THR A 64 -3.45 -13.93 -5.48
C THR A 64 -2.74 -12.57 -5.36
N GLU A 65 -1.42 -12.55 -5.53
CA GLU A 65 -0.68 -11.29 -5.51
C GLU A 65 -1.12 -10.36 -6.66
N GLU A 66 -1.47 -10.92 -7.81
CA GLU A 66 -1.98 -10.19 -8.99
C GLU A 66 -3.34 -9.55 -8.70
N GLU A 67 -4.26 -10.28 -8.05
CA GLU A 67 -5.55 -9.74 -7.63
C GLU A 67 -5.38 -8.60 -6.62
N ILE A 68 -4.45 -8.71 -5.67
CA ILE A 68 -4.15 -7.64 -4.72
C ILE A 68 -3.60 -6.41 -5.46
N ARG A 69 -2.68 -6.58 -6.41
CA ARG A 69 -2.14 -5.47 -7.21
C ARG A 69 -3.21 -4.79 -8.05
N ALA A 70 -4.07 -5.57 -8.70
CA ALA A 70 -5.20 -5.04 -9.48
C ALA A 70 -6.19 -4.28 -8.59
N GLU A 71 -6.47 -4.77 -7.38
CA GLU A 71 -7.33 -4.08 -6.42
C GLU A 71 -6.72 -2.75 -5.95
N ILE A 72 -5.42 -2.71 -5.68
CA ILE A 72 -4.70 -1.47 -5.33
C ILE A 72 -4.80 -0.48 -6.50
N ALA A 73 -4.41 -0.88 -7.71
CA ALA A 73 -4.46 -0.02 -8.89
C ALA A 73 -5.86 0.57 -9.09
N ARG A 74 -6.89 -0.27 -9.09
CA ARG A 74 -8.28 0.13 -9.25
C ARG A 74 -8.75 1.13 -8.18
N ARG A 75 -8.31 0.95 -6.93
CA ARG A 75 -8.71 1.86 -5.82
C ARG A 75 -7.90 3.15 -5.78
N SER A 76 -6.70 3.13 -6.33
CA SER A 76 -5.83 4.30 -6.48
C SER A 76 -6.26 5.22 -7.63
N GLU A 77 -6.97 4.69 -8.64
CA GLU A 77 -7.47 5.46 -9.78
C GLU A 77 -8.58 6.46 -9.41
N GLY A 78 -8.76 7.50 -10.24
CA GLY A 78 -9.89 8.43 -10.13
C GLY A 78 -9.79 9.42 -8.97
N ILE A 79 -8.58 9.81 -8.58
CA ILE A 79 -8.34 11.05 -7.83
C ILE A 79 -7.88 12.07 -8.87
N ASP A 80 -8.73 13.02 -9.22
CA ASP A 80 -8.43 14.09 -10.17
C ASP A 80 -9.11 15.39 -9.70
N PHE A 81 -8.88 16.48 -10.43
CA PHE A 81 -9.37 17.81 -10.09
C PHE A 81 -10.32 18.39 -11.16
N PRO A 82 -11.42 17.70 -11.56
CA PRO A 82 -12.34 18.22 -12.58
C PRO A 82 -12.99 19.56 -12.21
N GLU A 83 -13.12 19.86 -10.92
CA GLU A 83 -13.63 21.14 -10.42
C GLU A 83 -12.71 22.32 -10.77
N VAL A 84 -11.42 22.09 -10.98
CA VAL A 84 -10.44 23.16 -11.25
C VAL A 84 -10.70 23.86 -12.57
N GLU A 85 -11.23 23.15 -13.56
CA GLU A 85 -11.60 23.72 -14.86
C GLU A 85 -12.98 24.38 -14.84
N SER A 86 -13.87 23.94 -13.96
CA SER A 86 -15.30 24.28 -13.98
C SER A 86 -15.70 25.33 -12.93
N GLU A 87 -14.95 25.44 -11.82
CA GLU A 87 -15.31 26.32 -10.72
C GLU A 87 -14.58 27.67 -10.75
N ARG A 88 -15.36 28.73 -10.48
CA ARG A 88 -14.86 30.10 -10.53
C ARG A 88 -13.75 30.41 -9.54
N HIS A 89 -13.74 29.72 -8.40
CA HIS A 89 -12.84 30.02 -7.31
C HIS A 89 -11.38 29.62 -7.60
N PHE A 90 -11.12 28.81 -8.63
CA PHE A 90 -9.77 28.48 -9.10
C PHE A 90 -9.26 29.42 -10.20
N TYR A 91 -10.13 30.23 -10.81
CA TYR A 91 -9.71 31.14 -11.86
C TYR A 91 -8.64 32.11 -11.36
N LYS A 92 -7.55 32.23 -12.11
CA LYS A 92 -6.34 33.02 -11.78
C LYS A 92 -5.51 32.51 -10.60
N ARG A 93 -5.95 31.46 -9.89
CA ARG A 93 -5.17 30.81 -8.83
C ARG A 93 -4.40 29.59 -9.34
N VAL A 94 -4.77 29.07 -10.51
CA VAL A 94 -4.01 28.01 -11.18
C VAL A 94 -2.88 28.66 -11.99
N PRO A 95 -1.61 28.32 -11.73
CA PRO A 95 -0.49 28.80 -12.54
C PRO A 95 -0.60 28.36 -14.01
N GLU A 96 -0.01 29.11 -14.95
CA GLU A 96 0.01 28.74 -16.38
C GLU A 96 0.58 27.34 -16.61
N LYS A 97 1.61 26.97 -15.85
CA LYS A 97 2.13 25.61 -15.79
C LYS A 97 1.54 24.91 -14.56
N GLN A 98 0.43 24.21 -14.78
CA GLN A 98 -0.20 23.42 -13.74
C GLN A 98 0.75 22.31 -13.27
N GLU A 99 1.04 22.29 -11.98
CA GLU A 99 1.82 21.23 -11.36
C GLU A 99 0.91 20.40 -10.45
N ILE A 100 0.68 19.15 -10.85
CA ILE A 100 -0.02 18.16 -10.07
C ILE A 100 1.01 17.17 -9.54
N LEU A 101 1.03 17.00 -8.22
CA LEU A 101 1.93 16.10 -7.51
C LEU A 101 1.15 14.88 -7.06
N ASP A 102 1.62 13.70 -7.44
CA ASP A 102 1.02 12.42 -7.10
C ASP A 102 1.74 11.78 -5.91
N PHE A 103 0.97 11.32 -4.94
CA PHE A 103 1.46 10.67 -3.73
C PHE A 103 0.75 9.33 -3.58
N SER A 104 1.51 8.27 -3.36
CA SER A 104 0.94 6.95 -3.10
C SER A 104 1.85 6.11 -2.24
N GLY A 105 1.25 5.37 -1.31
CA GLY A 105 1.98 4.44 -0.47
C GLY A 105 1.11 3.82 0.61
N PHE A 106 1.75 3.15 1.55
CA PHE A 106 1.05 2.53 2.67
C PHE A 106 0.65 3.57 3.69
N SER A 107 -0.55 3.43 4.26
CA SER A 107 -0.89 4.20 5.47
C SER A 107 -0.23 3.54 6.69
N PHE A 108 -0.01 4.31 7.75
CA PHE A 108 0.49 3.81 9.04
C PHE A 108 -0.57 4.06 10.11
N SER A 109 -1.51 3.13 10.22
CA SER A 109 -2.39 2.99 11.37
C SER A 109 -1.92 1.81 12.23
N GLU A 110 -2.25 1.82 13.52
CA GLU A 110 -1.96 0.66 14.37
C GLU A 110 -2.78 -0.56 13.94
N GLY A 111 -2.20 -1.76 14.04
CA GLY A 111 -2.89 -3.02 13.72
C GLY A 111 -2.87 -3.44 12.24
N LEU A 112 -2.13 -2.73 11.39
CA LEU A 112 -1.99 -3.07 9.97
C LEU A 112 -1.26 -4.39 9.73
N TRP A 113 -1.63 -5.06 8.64
CA TRP A 113 -0.97 -6.29 8.20
C TRP A 113 -0.02 -6.04 7.05
N PHE A 114 1.18 -6.55 7.19
CA PHE A 114 2.23 -6.42 6.19
C PHE A 114 2.64 -7.78 5.65
N LYS A 115 2.98 -7.80 4.36
CA LYS A 115 3.51 -8.97 3.69
C LYS A 115 4.55 -8.59 2.64
N LYS A 116 5.65 -9.34 2.57
CA LYS A 116 6.61 -9.21 1.49
C LYS A 116 6.11 -9.99 0.26
N MET A 117 6.01 -9.28 -0.86
CA MET A 117 5.66 -9.82 -2.17
C MET A 117 6.83 -10.60 -2.78
N LYS A 118 6.55 -11.40 -3.83
CA LYS A 118 7.59 -12.22 -4.49
C LYS A 118 8.72 -11.41 -5.11
N ASN A 119 8.41 -10.22 -5.63
CA ASN A 119 9.39 -9.26 -6.16
C ASN A 119 10.20 -8.53 -5.07
N GLY A 120 9.93 -8.82 -3.79
CA GLY A 120 10.59 -8.19 -2.66
C GLY A 120 9.97 -6.88 -2.19
N SER A 121 8.97 -6.32 -2.89
CA SER A 121 8.23 -5.16 -2.41
C SER A 121 7.34 -5.52 -1.23
N ILE A 122 6.93 -4.53 -0.46
CA ILE A 122 6.06 -4.72 0.69
C ILE A 122 4.61 -4.48 0.24
N CYS A 123 3.68 -5.16 0.88
CA CYS A 123 2.24 -4.97 0.75
C CYS A 123 1.68 -4.67 2.14
N SER A 124 0.97 -3.57 2.30
CA SER A 124 0.17 -3.28 3.49
C SER A 124 -1.29 -3.68 3.25
N SER A 125 -2.06 -3.81 4.33
CA SER A 125 -3.52 -3.91 4.27
C SER A 125 -4.21 -2.56 4.02
N GLU A 126 -3.51 -1.44 4.20
CA GLU A 126 -4.08 -0.09 4.06
C GLU A 126 -3.15 0.83 3.25
N TYR A 127 -3.77 1.66 2.40
CA TYR A 127 -3.09 2.55 1.48
C TYR A 127 -3.65 3.96 1.58
N LEU A 128 -2.77 4.93 1.33
CA LEU A 128 -3.13 6.32 1.12
C LEU A 128 -2.65 6.73 -0.27
N VAL A 129 -3.56 7.31 -1.04
CA VAL A 129 -3.28 7.93 -2.33
C VAL A 129 -3.75 9.36 -2.24
N ALA A 130 -2.93 10.29 -2.71
CA ALA A 130 -3.28 11.69 -2.74
C ALA A 130 -2.76 12.34 -4.00
N LYS A 131 -3.45 13.39 -4.44
CA LYS A 131 -2.94 14.35 -5.40
C LYS A 131 -2.92 15.72 -4.75
N MET A 132 -1.90 16.50 -5.04
CA MET A 132 -1.82 17.90 -4.63
C MET A 132 -1.67 18.77 -5.87
N LEU A 133 -2.53 19.76 -5.99
CA LEU A 133 -2.40 20.84 -6.94
C LEU A 133 -1.81 22.06 -6.22
N LEU A 134 -0.75 22.61 -6.79
CA LEU A 134 -0.18 23.87 -6.33
C LEU A 134 -0.96 25.03 -6.95
N LEU A 135 -1.71 25.76 -6.12
CA LEU A 135 -2.29 27.04 -6.48
C LEU A 135 -1.28 28.17 -6.17
N THR A 136 -1.58 29.38 -6.64
CA THR A 136 -0.76 30.57 -6.35
C THR A 136 -0.67 30.87 -4.86
N ASP A 137 -1.73 30.57 -4.10
CA ASP A 137 -1.90 30.98 -2.70
C ASP A 137 -2.22 29.81 -1.75
N ALA A 138 -2.38 28.58 -2.26
CA ALA A 138 -2.74 27.41 -1.45
C ALA A 138 -2.23 26.08 -2.02
N PHE A 139 -2.08 25.09 -1.14
CA PHE A 139 -2.03 23.67 -1.53
C PHE A 139 -3.46 23.12 -1.57
N TYR A 140 -3.90 22.65 -2.73
CA TYR A 140 -5.19 21.97 -2.89
C TYR A 140 -4.98 20.47 -2.98
N VAL A 141 -5.35 19.73 -1.94
CA VAL A 141 -5.02 18.32 -1.77
C VAL A 141 -6.30 17.49 -1.75
N LYS A 142 -6.34 16.46 -2.60
CA LYS A 142 -7.31 15.38 -2.49
C LYS A 142 -6.60 14.13 -2.04
N LYS A 143 -7.09 13.50 -0.98
CA LYS A 143 -6.56 12.20 -0.52
C LYS A 143 -7.68 11.19 -0.35
N ARG A 144 -7.34 9.95 -0.61
CA ARG A 144 -8.15 8.77 -0.37
C ARG A 144 -7.34 7.77 0.42
N LYS A 145 -7.89 7.38 1.56
CA LYS A 145 -7.39 6.26 2.36
C LYS A 145 -8.33 5.08 2.17
N PHE A 146 -7.78 3.90 1.94
CA PHE A 146 -8.59 2.69 1.77
C PHE A 146 -7.91 1.45 2.32
N SER A 147 -8.74 0.53 2.79
CA SER A 147 -8.31 -0.79 3.26
C SER A 147 -8.59 -1.88 2.23
N LEU A 148 -7.66 -2.83 2.13
CA LEU A 148 -7.83 -4.07 1.34
C LEU A 148 -8.60 -5.14 2.12
N ILE A 149 -8.76 -4.99 3.44
CA ILE A 149 -9.34 -6.02 4.32
C ILE A 149 -10.67 -5.61 4.94
N SER A 150 -11.03 -4.33 4.85
CA SER A 150 -12.30 -3.75 5.28
C SER A 150 -12.89 -2.87 4.17
N ASP A 151 -14.17 -2.51 4.30
CA ASP A 151 -14.81 -1.56 3.39
C ASP A 151 -14.60 -0.09 3.79
N GLU A 152 -13.64 0.16 4.68
CA GLU A 152 -13.30 1.51 5.09
C GLU A 152 -12.62 2.24 3.94
N LYS A 153 -13.25 3.36 3.57
CA LYS A 153 -12.77 4.31 2.59
C LYS A 153 -13.02 5.70 3.16
N GLU A 154 -11.96 6.46 3.29
CA GLU A 154 -12.00 7.86 3.71
C GLU A 154 -11.52 8.70 2.54
N GLU A 155 -12.34 9.65 2.11
CA GLU A 155 -11.96 10.65 1.11
C GLU A 155 -12.01 12.02 1.77
N GLU A 156 -10.95 12.79 1.61
CA GLU A 156 -10.83 14.10 2.19
C GLU A 156 -10.23 15.04 1.14
N THR A 157 -10.82 16.23 1.04
CA THR A 157 -10.31 17.33 0.22
C THR A 157 -9.94 18.47 1.16
N LEU A 158 -8.71 18.96 1.03
CA LEU A 158 -8.12 19.96 1.89
C LEU A 158 -7.59 21.10 1.03
N GLU A 159 -7.91 22.32 1.43
CA GLU A 159 -7.28 23.52 0.89
C GLU A 159 -6.49 24.18 2.02
N ILE A 160 -5.16 24.21 1.86
CA ILE A 160 -4.23 24.71 2.87
C ILE A 160 -3.60 25.99 2.33
N PRO A 161 -4.02 27.18 2.79
CA PRO A 161 -3.41 28.43 2.37
C PRO A 161 -1.92 28.44 2.69
N LEU A 162 -1.08 28.84 1.72
CA LEU A 162 0.38 28.87 1.89
C LEU A 162 0.80 29.78 3.04
N ALA A 163 0.07 30.88 3.26
CA ALA A 163 0.29 31.77 4.40
C ALA A 163 0.21 31.05 5.77
N LYS A 164 -0.62 29.99 5.87
CA LYS A 164 -0.81 29.20 7.10
C LYS A 164 0.14 28.01 7.22
N VAL A 165 0.96 27.73 6.21
CA VAL A 165 1.93 26.62 6.22
C VAL A 165 3.16 27.02 7.01
N GLU A 166 3.40 26.35 8.12
CA GLU A 166 4.52 26.63 9.02
C GLU A 166 5.83 26.02 8.50
N ASP A 167 5.78 24.78 8.05
CA ASP A 167 6.96 24.08 7.54
C ASP A 167 6.58 22.95 6.57
N VAL A 168 7.54 22.60 5.71
CA VAL A 168 7.46 21.46 4.80
C VAL A 168 8.74 20.65 4.95
N THR A 169 8.62 19.41 5.41
CA THR A 169 9.77 18.54 5.72
C THR A 169 9.57 17.13 5.19
N VAL A 170 10.68 16.40 5.08
CA VAL A 170 10.68 14.97 4.74
C VAL A 170 10.92 14.17 6.02
N LEU A 171 9.94 13.36 6.40
CA LEU A 171 10.04 12.44 7.52
C LEU A 171 10.41 11.04 7.01
N ARG A 172 11.58 10.56 7.43
CA ARG A 172 12.06 9.21 7.15
C ARG A 172 11.99 8.36 8.41
N GLU A 173 11.19 7.30 8.36
CA GLU A 173 11.04 6.36 9.47
C GLU A 173 11.44 4.95 9.03
N SER A 174 12.00 4.17 9.95
CA SER A 174 12.16 2.73 9.76
C SER A 174 11.42 2.01 10.85
N LYS A 175 10.38 1.26 10.48
CA LYS A 175 9.60 0.46 11.42
C LYS A 175 9.71 -1.02 11.09
N THR A 176 9.91 -1.83 12.11
CA THR A 176 10.01 -3.28 11.97
C THR A 176 8.62 -3.88 12.10
N PHE A 177 8.19 -4.62 11.08
CA PHE A 177 6.92 -5.34 11.10
C PHE A 177 7.15 -6.84 11.17
N SER A 178 6.25 -7.53 11.87
CA SER A 178 6.22 -8.98 11.94
C SER A 178 5.13 -9.54 11.02
N CYS A 179 5.49 -10.56 10.25
CA CYS A 179 4.57 -11.37 9.46
C CYS A 179 4.83 -12.84 9.82
N GLY A 180 4.00 -13.39 10.72
CA GLY A 180 4.26 -14.70 11.32
C GLY A 180 5.55 -14.68 12.14
N SER A 181 6.46 -15.64 11.89
CA SER A 181 7.75 -15.76 12.59
C SER A 181 8.87 -14.88 12.02
N LYS A 182 8.61 -14.11 10.95
CA LYS A 182 9.61 -13.26 10.30
C LYS A 182 9.33 -11.80 10.58
N SER A 183 10.32 -11.09 11.11
CA SER A 183 10.33 -9.63 11.19
C SER A 183 11.18 -9.06 10.05
N PHE A 184 10.77 -7.91 9.52
CA PHE A 184 11.56 -7.18 8.54
C PHE A 184 11.39 -5.67 8.74
N PRO A 185 12.49 -4.89 8.57
CA PRO A 185 12.41 -3.44 8.62
C PRO A 185 11.76 -2.92 7.33
N VAL A 186 10.90 -1.93 7.49
CA VAL A 186 10.25 -1.20 6.42
C VAL A 186 10.65 0.26 6.56
N LYS A 187 11.38 0.76 5.56
CA LYS A 187 11.72 2.18 5.44
C LYS A 187 10.56 2.91 4.80
N LEU A 188 10.24 4.06 5.36
CA LEU A 188 9.13 4.90 4.97
C LEU A 188 9.65 6.32 4.78
N CYS A 189 9.10 6.99 3.77
CA CYS A 189 9.38 8.39 3.50
C CYS A 189 8.04 9.10 3.32
N HIS A 190 7.84 10.19 4.05
CA HIS A 190 6.64 11.01 3.98
C HIS A 190 7.03 12.47 3.78
N LEU A 191 6.31 13.16 2.90
CA LEU A 191 6.28 14.61 2.88
C LEU A 191 5.30 15.06 3.97
N VAL A 192 5.77 15.88 4.90
CA VAL A 192 4.99 16.41 6.02
C VAL A 192 4.83 17.91 5.84
N ILE A 193 3.58 18.36 5.73
CA ILE A 193 3.22 19.77 5.69
C ILE A 193 2.59 20.11 7.05
N THR A 194 3.22 21.02 7.79
CA THR A 194 2.71 21.52 9.07
C THR A 194 2.02 22.86 8.86
N PHE A 195 0.82 23.03 9.40
CA PHE A 195 -0.01 24.22 9.18
C PHE A 195 -0.96 24.49 10.37
N GLU A 196 -1.51 25.71 10.45
CA GLU A 196 -2.57 26.08 11.41
C GLU A 196 -2.31 25.70 12.89
N GLY A 197 -1.15 26.06 13.42
CA GLY A 197 -0.79 25.83 14.82
C GLY A 197 -0.40 24.39 15.12
N GLY A 198 0.28 23.72 14.17
CA GLY A 198 0.82 22.38 14.37
C GLY A 198 -0.02 21.21 13.83
N LYS A 199 -1.07 21.45 13.02
CA LYS A 199 -1.72 20.36 12.27
C LYS A 199 -0.76 19.83 11.21
N THR A 200 -0.78 18.53 10.96
CA THR A 200 0.12 17.89 10.00
C THR A 200 -0.65 17.14 8.92
N LEU A 201 -0.23 17.33 7.68
CA LEU A 201 -0.61 16.50 6.54
C LEU A 201 0.60 15.64 6.15
N CYS A 202 0.46 14.32 6.29
CA CYS A 202 1.51 13.36 5.93
C CYS A 202 1.15 12.66 4.61
N LEU A 203 1.98 12.84 3.59
CA LEU A 203 1.80 12.26 2.26
C LEU A 203 2.91 11.24 1.97
N PRO A 204 2.58 9.97 1.66
CA PRO A 204 3.58 8.95 1.42
C PRO A 204 4.31 9.15 0.08
N MET A 205 5.62 8.93 0.08
CA MET A 205 6.48 9.06 -1.09
C MET A 205 7.53 7.95 -1.15
N ALA A 206 8.08 7.75 -2.35
CA ALA A 206 9.29 6.96 -2.51
C ALA A 206 10.47 7.71 -1.85
N ASP A 207 11.34 6.97 -1.17
CA ASP A 207 12.60 7.51 -0.64
C ASP A 207 13.64 7.58 -1.77
N ASP A 208 13.55 8.63 -2.59
CA ASP A 208 14.47 8.91 -3.68
C ASP A 208 15.04 10.33 -3.58
N VAL A 209 15.94 10.69 -4.50
CA VAL A 209 16.57 12.03 -4.51
C VAL A 209 15.55 13.14 -4.75
N TYR A 210 14.44 12.84 -5.42
CA TYR A 210 13.44 13.83 -5.80
C TYR A 210 12.59 14.29 -4.62
N VAL A 211 12.47 13.50 -3.54
CA VAL A 211 11.66 13.89 -2.38
C VAL A 211 12.22 15.10 -1.64
N ASP A 212 13.54 15.19 -1.47
CA ASP A 212 14.17 16.33 -0.79
C ASP A 212 14.13 17.58 -1.68
N GLU A 213 14.35 17.41 -2.99
CA GLU A 213 14.21 18.50 -3.97
C GLU A 213 12.78 19.03 -4.01
N LEU A 214 11.78 18.14 -3.98
CA LEU A 214 10.37 18.49 -3.93
C LEU A 214 10.04 19.28 -2.66
N ALA A 215 10.46 18.78 -1.49
CA ALA A 215 10.22 19.47 -0.22
C ALA A 215 10.86 20.85 -0.19
N ALA A 216 12.12 20.97 -0.66
CA ALA A 216 12.81 22.26 -0.75
C ALA A 216 12.10 23.22 -1.71
N ARG A 217 11.58 22.72 -2.83
CA ARG A 217 10.83 23.52 -3.80
C ARG A 217 9.49 24.00 -3.24
N LEU A 218 8.73 23.13 -2.58
CA LEU A 218 7.48 23.49 -1.93
C LEU A 218 7.70 24.52 -0.82
N LYS A 219 8.79 24.37 -0.06
CA LYS A 219 9.21 25.34 0.96
C LYS A 219 9.51 26.71 0.37
N LYS A 220 10.18 26.77 -0.79
CA LYS A 220 10.40 28.03 -1.52
C LYS A 220 9.10 28.67 -1.99
N ALA A 221 8.13 27.89 -2.44
CA ALA A 221 6.81 28.42 -2.83
C ALA A 221 6.07 29.04 -1.63
N VAL A 222 6.15 28.40 -0.46
CA VAL A 222 5.59 28.93 0.79
C VAL A 222 6.28 30.24 1.21
N MET A 223 7.61 30.30 1.14
CA MET A 223 8.39 31.50 1.47
C MET A 223 8.10 32.67 0.53
N ALA A 224 8.02 32.40 -0.77
CA ALA A 224 7.70 33.41 -1.78
C ALA A 224 6.36 34.12 -1.52
N GLU A 225 5.34 33.36 -1.09
CA GLU A 225 4.03 33.92 -0.73
C GLU A 225 4.06 34.72 0.58
N ARG A 226 4.98 34.37 1.50
CA ARG A 226 5.20 35.11 2.75
C ARG A 226 6.03 36.39 2.59
N GLY A 227 6.65 36.58 1.42
CA GLY A 227 7.57 37.68 1.18
C GLY A 227 8.93 37.52 1.87
N GLU A 228 9.32 36.27 2.14
CA GLU A 228 10.64 35.87 2.69
C GLU A 228 11.55 35.32 1.58
#